data_AF-B7R350-F1
#
_entry.id   AF-B7R350-F1
#
_cell.length_a   1.000
_cell.length_b   1.000
_cell.length_c   1.000
_cell.angle_alpha   90.00
_cell.angle_beta   90.00
_cell.angle_gamma   90.00
#
_symmetry.space_group_name_H-M   'P 1'
#
loop_
_entity.id
_entity.type
_entity.pdbx_description
1 polymer ?
#
loop_
_entity_poly.entity_id
_entity_poly.type
_entity_poly.pdbx_seq_one_letter_code
_entity_poly.pdbx_strand_id
1 'polypeptide(L)'
;MPRIVNPLDEMLFKEVLKEQQRIRVYIERARYGKLKTIIEGIDEKEFDLEEIAKKLKAKLACGGTVKKGRIELQGDHRDRIRKLLADLGFSEELIEVE
;
A
#
# COMPACT_ATOMS: atom_id res chain seq x y z
N MET A 1 22.05 13.37 21.30
CA MET A 1 20.79 12.63 21.10
C MET A 1 21.05 11.19 21.47
N PRO A 2 20.49 10.65 22.57
CA PRO A 2 20.78 9.27 22.95
C PRO A 2 20.21 8.35 21.88
N ARG A 3 21.11 7.70 21.14
CA ARG A 3 20.81 6.63 20.19
C ARG A 3 20.73 5.34 20.98
N ILE A 4 19.53 4.98 21.41
CA ILE A 4 19.16 3.59 21.68
C ILE A 4 17.76 3.45 21.07
N VAL A 5 17.71 3.12 19.78
CA VAL A 5 16.48 2.58 19.20
C VAL A 5 16.54 1.06 19.43
N ASN A 6 15.78 0.58 20.39
CA ASN A 6 15.53 -0.85 20.54
C ASN A 6 14.77 -1.32 19.28
N PRO A 7 15.18 -2.41 18.62
CA PRO A 7 14.47 -2.94 17.44
C PRO A 7 12.97 -3.17 17.66
N LEU A 8 12.56 -3.50 18.90
CA LEU A 8 11.15 -3.66 19.26
C LEU A 8 10.38 -2.33 19.26
N ASP A 9 11.02 -1.25 19.71
CA ASP A 9 10.40 0.08 19.75
C ASP A 9 10.22 0.63 18.33
N GLU A 10 11.19 0.38 17.44
CA GLU A 10 11.08 0.76 16.02
C GLU A 10 9.96 -0.02 15.31
N MET A 11 9.81 -1.31 15.61
CA MET A 11 8.76 -2.14 15.03
C MET A 11 7.37 -1.69 15.49
N LEU A 12 7.20 -1.45 16.80
CA LEU A 12 5.96 -0.94 17.36
C LEU A 12 5.60 0.43 16.77
N PHE A 13 6.58 1.32 16.63
CA PHE A 13 6.36 2.62 16.02
C PHE A 13 5.87 2.51 14.58
N LYS A 14 6.48 1.61 13.78
CA LYS A 14 6.03 1.35 12.41
C LYS A 14 4.63 0.78 12.33
N GLU A 15 4.23 -0.10 13.25
CA GLU A 15 2.86 -0.62 13.32
C GLU A 15 1.85 0.50 13.59
N VAL A 16 2.11 1.34 14.59
CA VAL A 16 1.26 2.52 14.90
C VAL A 16 1.18 3.47 13.71
N LEU A 17 2.29 3.70 13.00
CA LEU A 17 2.28 4.56 11.80
C LEU A 17 1.42 4.00 10.67
N LYS A 18 1.34 2.68 10.49
CA LYS A 18 0.49 2.08 9.44
C LYS A 18 -0.98 2.30 9.72
N GLU A 19 -1.40 2.24 10.99
CA GLU A 19 -2.79 2.45 11.38
C GLU A 19 -3.28 3.89 11.14
N GLN A 20 -2.37 4.85 10.98
CA GLN A 20 -2.67 6.27 10.77
C GLN A 20 -2.67 6.69 9.29
N GLN A 21 -2.22 5.84 8.37
CA GLN A 21 -2.12 6.18 6.95
C GLN A 21 -3.51 6.28 6.31
N ARG A 22 -3.80 7.40 5.63
CA ARG A 22 -4.99 7.56 4.80
C ARG A 22 -4.68 7.11 3.38
N ILE A 23 -5.26 5.99 2.98
CA ILE A 23 -4.96 5.35 1.71
C ILE A 23 -6.12 5.55 0.76
N ARG A 24 -5.82 5.97 -0.46
CA ARG A 24 -6.78 6.05 -1.56
C ARG A 24 -6.51 4.98 -2.58
N VAL A 25 -7.58 4.32 -3.01
CA VAL A 25 -7.54 3.30 -4.05
C VAL A 25 -8.55 3.62 -5.13
N TYR A 26 -8.09 3.72 -6.37
CA TYR A 26 -8.95 4.09 -7.50
C TYR A 26 -8.48 3.45 -8.80
N ILE A 27 -9.30 3.54 -9.85
CA ILE A 27 -8.98 2.97 -11.17
C ILE A 27 -8.47 4.04 -12.13
N GLU A 28 -7.34 3.76 -12.76
CA GLU A 28 -6.86 4.49 -13.94
C GLU A 28 -6.95 3.63 -15.20
N ARG A 29 -7.29 4.26 -16.34
CA ARG A 29 -7.19 3.61 -17.64
C ARG A 29 -5.75 3.62 -18.15
N ALA A 30 -5.24 2.45 -18.49
CA ALA A 30 -3.98 2.26 -19.18
C ALA A 30 -4.16 2.22 -20.71
N ARG A 31 -3.06 1.98 -21.42
CA ARG A 31 -3.07 1.79 -22.87
C ARG A 31 -3.95 0.59 -23.26
N TYR A 32 -4.57 0.68 -24.43
CA TYR A 32 -5.40 -0.38 -25.02
C TYR A 32 -6.63 -0.75 -24.17
N GLY A 33 -7.20 0.21 -23.42
CA GLY A 33 -8.40 -0.01 -22.62
C GLY A 33 -8.20 -0.88 -21.38
N LYS A 34 -6.96 -1.26 -21.05
CA LYS A 34 -6.65 -1.99 -19.82
C LYS A 34 -6.86 -1.10 -18.61
N LEU A 35 -7.28 -1.68 -17.50
CA LEU A 35 -7.43 -0.97 -16.22
C LEU A 35 -6.20 -1.17 -15.34
N LYS A 36 -5.93 -0.21 -14.47
CA LYS A 36 -4.97 -0.31 -13.39
C LYS A 36 -5.61 0.14 -12.09
N THR A 37 -5.37 -0.61 -11.03
CA THR A 37 -5.66 -0.21 -9.66
C THR A 37 -4.50 0.63 -9.14
N ILE A 38 -4.78 1.84 -8.70
CA ILE A 38 -3.80 2.77 -8.15
C ILE A 38 -4.00 2.85 -6.65
N ILE A 39 -2.91 2.78 -5.89
CA ILE A 39 -2.91 2.87 -4.43
C ILE A 39 -1.94 4.00 -4.04
N GLU A 40 -2.45 5.00 -3.33
CA GLU A 40 -1.72 6.20 -2.93
C GLU A 40 -1.98 6.55 -1.46
N GLY A 41 -1.14 7.41 -0.88
CA GLY A 41 -1.30 7.88 0.51
C GLY A 41 -0.53 7.07 1.56
N ILE A 42 0.32 6.14 1.13
CA ILE A 42 1.30 5.46 2.00
C ILE A 42 2.59 6.30 2.01
N ASP A 43 3.09 6.66 3.20
CA ASP A 43 4.35 7.40 3.34
C ASP A 43 5.57 6.56 2.90
N GLU A 44 6.16 6.91 1.75
CA GLU A 44 7.33 6.23 1.19
C GLU A 44 8.62 6.42 1.99
N LYS A 45 8.65 7.36 2.96
CA LYS A 45 9.80 7.56 3.85
C LYS A 45 9.81 6.57 5.00
N GLU A 46 8.62 6.20 5.47
CA GLU A 46 8.44 5.28 6.59
C GLU A 46 8.25 3.82 6.12
N PHE A 47 7.75 3.63 4.89
CA PHE A 47 7.41 2.32 4.35
C PHE A 47 8.01 2.06 2.96
N ASP A 48 8.50 0.83 2.76
CA ASP A 48 8.96 0.35 1.46
C ASP A 48 7.76 0.00 0.55
N LEU A 49 7.43 0.92 -0.36
CA LEU A 49 6.37 0.72 -1.35
C LEU A 49 6.65 -0.45 -2.30
N GLU A 50 7.91 -0.76 -2.62
CA GLU A 50 8.26 -1.88 -3.50
C GLU A 50 8.00 -3.22 -2.80
N GLU A 51 8.29 -3.30 -1.50
CA GLU A 51 7.97 -4.46 -0.68
C GLU A 51 6.45 -4.67 -0.58
N ILE A 52 5.70 -3.60 -0.32
CA ILE A 52 4.23 -3.63 -0.27
C ILE A 52 3.66 -4.06 -1.63
N ALA A 53 4.13 -3.45 -2.72
CA ALA A 53 3.71 -3.81 -4.08
C ALA A 53 4.03 -5.27 -4.40
N LYS A 54 5.18 -5.80 -3.97
CA LYS A 54 5.54 -7.21 -4.13
C LYS A 54 4.55 -8.13 -3.42
N LYS A 55 4.18 -7.83 -2.17
CA LYS A 55 3.19 -8.60 -1.40
C LYS A 55 1.82 -8.58 -2.07
N LEU A 56 1.36 -7.41 -2.53
CA LEU A 56 0.08 -7.26 -3.22
C LEU A 56 0.05 -8.01 -4.56
N LYS A 57 1.11 -7.89 -5.38
CA LYS A 57 1.27 -8.63 -6.64
C LYS A 57 1.18 -10.13 -6.45
N ALA A 58 1.84 -10.66 -5.41
CA ALA A 58 1.79 -12.08 -5.07
C ALA A 58 0.37 -12.53 -4.69
N LYS A 59 -0.35 -11.77 -3.86
CA LYS A 59 -1.72 -12.11 -3.43
C LYS A 59 -2.78 -11.95 -4.54
N LEU A 60 -2.56 -11.02 -5.47
CA LEU A 60 -3.49 -10.71 -6.57
C LEU A 60 -3.14 -11.42 -7.89
N ALA A 61 -1.99 -12.11 -7.97
CA ALA A 61 -1.47 -12.74 -9.17
C ALA A 61 -1.45 -11.78 -10.39
N CYS A 62 -0.99 -10.55 -10.17
CA CYS A 62 -0.96 -9.50 -11.20
C CYS A 62 0.43 -8.85 -11.35
N GLY A 63 0.66 -8.20 -12.49
CA GLY A 63 1.79 -7.30 -12.67
C GLY A 63 1.55 -5.95 -12.00
N GLY A 64 2.62 -5.20 -11.74
CA GLY A 64 2.53 -3.87 -11.15
C GLY A 64 3.89 -3.25 -10.85
N THR A 65 3.90 -1.95 -10.62
CA THR A 65 5.10 -1.14 -10.38
C THR A 65 4.83 -0.10 -9.33
N VAL A 66 5.88 0.36 -8.63
CA VAL A 66 5.85 1.63 -7.91
C VAL A 66 6.29 2.73 -8.85
N LYS A 67 5.60 3.87 -8.83
CA LYS A 67 5.95 5.03 -9.66
C LYS A 67 5.46 6.30 -8.99
N LYS A 68 6.35 7.27 -8.72
CA LYS A 68 5.98 8.57 -8.12
C LYS A 68 5.23 8.42 -6.78
N GLY A 69 5.73 7.60 -5.86
CA GLY A 69 5.12 7.43 -4.53
C GLY A 69 3.76 6.71 -4.50
N ARG A 70 3.38 6.05 -5.60
CA ARG A 70 2.15 5.25 -5.69
C ARG A 70 2.41 3.87 -6.26
N ILE A 71 1.57 2.92 -5.87
CA ILE A 71 1.59 1.55 -6.37
C ILE A 71 0.56 1.44 -7.50
N GLU A 72 0.99 0.98 -8.66
CA GLU A 72 0.11 0.71 -9.81
C GLU A 72 0.05 -0.80 -10.06
N LEU A 73 -1.14 -1.39 -9.97
CA LEU A 73 -1.41 -2.82 -10.21
C LEU A 73 -2.26 -3.00 -11.47
N GLN A 74 -1.99 -4.02 -12.27
CA GLN A 74 -2.78 -4.31 -13.47
C GLN A 74 -4.12 -4.97 -13.12
N GLY A 75 -5.22 -4.45 -13.67
CA GLY A 75 -6.59 -4.93 -13.42
C GLY A 75 -7.37 -4.04 -12.44
N ASP A 76 -8.64 -4.39 -12.24
CA ASP A 76 -9.50 -3.81 -11.20
C ASP A 76 -9.53 -4.79 -10.01
N HIS A 77 -8.96 -4.36 -8.89
CA HIS A 77 -8.85 -5.16 -7.66
C HIS A 77 -9.55 -4.51 -6.47
N ARG A 78 -10.44 -3.54 -6.71
CA ARG A 78 -11.10 -2.74 -5.65
C ARG A 78 -11.80 -3.61 -4.60
N ASP A 79 -12.42 -4.70 -5.03
CA ASP A 79 -13.15 -5.63 -4.16
C ASP A 79 -12.25 -6.35 -3.14
N ARG A 80 -10.97 -6.54 -3.47
CA ARG A 80 -10.02 -7.33 -2.67
C ARG A 80 -9.02 -6.46 -1.94
N ILE A 81 -8.68 -5.30 -2.51
CA ILE A 81 -7.52 -4.51 -2.08
C ILE A 81 -7.65 -3.98 -0.67
N ARG A 82 -8.87 -3.62 -0.24
CA ARG A 82 -9.14 -3.13 1.11
C ARG A 82 -8.67 -4.13 2.17
N LYS A 83 -9.13 -5.38 2.05
CA LYS A 83 -8.76 -6.47 2.94
C LYS A 83 -7.26 -6.79 2.86
N LEU A 84 -6.68 -6.74 1.66
CA LEU A 84 -5.25 -7.03 1.49
C LEU A 84 -4.35 -6.00 2.16
N LEU A 85 -4.73 -4.73 2.15
CA LEU A 85 -4.02 -3.67 2.87
C LEU A 85 -4.24 -3.81 4.39
N ALA A 86 -5.44 -4.18 4.82
CA ALA A 86 -5.71 -4.50 6.22
C ALA A 86 -4.81 -5.62 6.77
N ASP A 87 -4.68 -6.73 6.02
CA ASP A 87 -3.78 -7.83 6.35
C ASP A 87 -2.29 -7.40 6.46
N LEU A 88 -1.92 -6.25 5.89
CA LEU A 88 -0.56 -5.70 5.95
C LEU A 88 -0.36 -4.72 7.12
N GLY A 89 -1.41 -4.48 7.92
CA GLY A 89 -1.41 -3.63 9.10
C GLY A 89 -1.96 -2.21 8.88
N PHE A 90 -2.59 -1.93 7.73
CA PHE A 90 -3.22 -0.63 7.50
C PHE A 90 -4.65 -0.62 8.04
N SER A 91 -5.12 0.53 8.55
CA SER A 91 -6.48 0.65 9.08
C SER A 91 -7.55 0.59 7.97
N GLU A 92 -8.51 -0.34 8.06
CA GLU A 92 -9.61 -0.46 7.09
C GLU A 92 -10.49 0.79 6.98
N GLU A 93 -10.62 1.52 8.09
CA GLU A 93 -11.41 2.75 8.18
C GLU A 93 -10.77 3.91 7.41
N LEU A 94 -9.45 3.89 7.26
CA LEU A 94 -8.68 4.93 6.56
C LEU A 94 -8.38 4.56 5.10
N ILE A 95 -8.94 3.45 4.60
CA ILE A 95 -8.85 3.06 3.19
C ILE A 95 -10.12 3.51 2.47
N GLU A 96 -9.97 4.49 1.59
CA GLU A 96 -11.00 4.99 0.68
C GLU A 96 -10.85 4.28 -0.68
N VAL A 97 -11.88 3.58 -1.13
CA VAL A 97 -11.91 2.88 -2.43
C VAL A 97 -12.95 3.54 -3.33
N GLU A 98 -12.53 4.02 -4.51
CA GLU A 98 -13.33 4.74 -5.51
C GLU A 98 -13.64 3.89 -6.76
#